data_AF-A0A8T3Z0C7-F1
#
_entry.id   AF-A0A8T3Z0C7-F1
#
_cell.length_a   1.000
_cell.length_b   1.000
_cell.length_c   1.000
_cell.angle_alpha   90.00
_cell.angle_beta   90.00
_cell.angle_gamma   90.00
#
_symmetry.space_group_name_H-M   'P 1'
#
loop_
_entity.id
_entity.type
_entity.pdbx_description
1 polymer ?
#
loop_
_entity_poly.entity_id
_entity_poly.type
_entity_poly.pdbx_seq_one_letter_code
_entity_poly.pdbx_strand_id
1 'polypeptide(L)'
;MKPTFMGASTKQGYEIAAKSREIVRSLIDEKTRDLTPEERSIVERIVHSTADPEYADITRMSRDFVEKGLEAISEEKDILTDISMVKAGITKYSGSVKCCINDERAIKLAKQQEITRAAAAIEVAALDGFDGLLVIGNAPTALWKVMELVEAGSMDVKAVIGVPVG
;
A
#
# COMPACT_ATOMS: atom_id res chain seq x y z
N MET A 1 -2.41 4.59 26.14
CA MET A 1 -2.16 3.18 25.76
C MET A 1 -0.76 3.13 25.16
N LYS A 2 0.16 2.28 25.66
CA LYS A 2 1.51 2.19 25.06
C LYS A 2 1.37 1.81 23.57
N PRO A 3 2.12 2.42 22.65
CA PRO A 3 2.07 2.05 21.25
C PRO A 3 2.41 0.56 21.09
N THR A 4 1.53 -0.19 20.43
CA THR A 4 1.71 -1.63 20.20
C THR A 4 2.88 -1.84 19.23
N PHE A 5 3.88 -2.59 19.65
CA PHE A 5 5.00 -3.00 18.79
C PHE A 5 4.56 -4.16 17.91
N MET A 6 4.41 -3.96 16.60
CA MET A 6 3.91 -4.97 15.65
C MET A 6 2.54 -5.58 16.01
N GLY A 7 1.70 -4.86 16.75
CA GLY A 7 0.41 -5.40 17.23
C GLY A 7 0.51 -6.30 18.45
N ALA A 8 1.72 -6.53 18.99
CA ALA A 8 1.89 -7.25 20.25
C ALA A 8 1.28 -6.47 21.42
N SER A 9 0.56 -7.20 22.29
CA SER A 9 -0.10 -6.66 23.49
C SER A 9 0.23 -7.45 24.76
N THR A 10 0.88 -8.60 24.64
CA THR A 10 1.26 -9.49 25.75
C THR A 10 2.78 -9.62 25.84
N LYS A 11 3.31 -9.98 27.02
CA LYS A 11 4.75 -10.18 27.23
C LYS A 11 5.35 -11.14 26.19
N GLN A 12 4.73 -12.31 26.02
CA GLN A 12 5.14 -13.29 25.02
C GLN A 12 5.09 -12.71 23.59
N GLY A 13 4.04 -11.95 23.27
CA GLY A 13 3.93 -11.29 21.96
C GLY A 13 5.06 -10.29 21.71
N TYR A 14 5.46 -9.52 22.73
CA TYR A 14 6.59 -8.59 22.61
C TYR A 14 7.92 -9.32 22.42
N GLU A 15 8.16 -10.41 23.16
CA GLU A 15 9.36 -11.24 23.02
C GLU A 15 9.48 -11.85 21.62
N ILE A 16 8.37 -12.39 21.10
CA ILE A 16 8.30 -12.93 19.73
C ILE A 16 8.56 -11.83 18.70
N ALA A 17 7.88 -10.69 18.82
CA ALA A 17 8.04 -9.58 17.87
C ALA A 17 9.46 -9.03 17.87
N ALA A 18 10.08 -8.88 19.05
CA ALA A 18 11.46 -8.42 19.18
C ALA A 18 12.43 -9.41 18.51
N LYS A 19 12.29 -10.71 18.80
CA LYS A 19 13.18 -11.73 18.22
C LYS A 19 12.99 -11.86 16.71
N SER A 20 11.76 -11.77 16.23
CA SER A 20 11.46 -11.78 14.80
C SER A 20 12.13 -10.63 14.07
N ARG A 21 12.07 -9.40 14.59
CA ARG A 21 12.77 -8.25 13.97
C ARG A 21 14.27 -8.38 13.98
N GLU A 22 14.85 -8.88 15.07
CA GLU A 22 16.29 -9.14 15.15
C GLU A 22 16.73 -10.07 14.01
N ILE A 23 15.98 -11.15 13.77
CA ILE A 23 16.22 -12.09 12.68
C ILE A 23 16.02 -11.44 11.32
N VAL A 24 14.92 -10.69 11.11
CA VAL A 24 14.66 -10.04 9.82
C VAL A 24 15.78 -9.05 9.48
N ARG A 25 16.23 -8.23 10.43
CA ARG A 25 17.32 -7.27 10.23
C ARG A 25 18.60 -7.96 9.81
N SER A 26 19.00 -9.04 10.50
CA SER A 26 20.23 -9.75 10.14
C SER A 26 20.20 -10.35 8.73
N LEU A 27 19.00 -10.63 8.17
CA LEU A 27 18.82 -11.14 6.82
C LEU A 27 18.85 -10.05 5.73
N ILE A 28 18.60 -8.78 6.07
CA ILE A 28 18.43 -7.68 5.10
C ILE A 28 19.39 -6.50 5.30
N ASP A 29 20.19 -6.48 6.37
CA ASP A 29 21.03 -5.33 6.75
C ASP A 29 21.98 -4.90 5.64
N GLU A 30 22.62 -5.86 4.96
CA GLU A 30 23.52 -5.59 3.83
C GLU A 30 22.75 -5.07 2.61
N LYS A 31 21.62 -5.73 2.27
CA LYS A 31 20.77 -5.39 1.12
C LYS A 31 20.13 -4.01 1.24
N THR A 32 19.91 -3.56 2.47
CA THR A 32 19.23 -2.30 2.77
C THR A 32 20.20 -1.19 3.22
N ARG A 33 21.52 -1.40 3.07
CA ARG A 33 22.53 -0.51 3.66
C ARG A 33 22.41 0.96 3.22
N ASP A 34 21.96 1.16 1.99
CA ASP A 34 21.88 2.47 1.33
C ASP A 34 20.50 3.14 1.50
N LEU A 35 19.55 2.46 2.19
CA LEU A 35 18.22 2.98 2.49
C LEU A 35 18.22 3.82 3.78
N THR A 36 17.37 4.84 3.81
CA THR A 36 17.05 5.62 5.02
C THR A 36 16.40 4.76 6.11
N PRO A 37 16.44 5.17 7.39
CA PRO A 37 15.79 4.42 8.47
C PRO A 37 14.31 4.12 8.21
N GLU A 38 13.59 5.06 7.60
CA GLU A 38 12.17 4.95 7.27
C GLU A 38 11.94 3.94 6.15
N GLU A 39 12.71 4.01 5.06
CA GLU A 39 12.69 3.04 3.96
C GLU A 39 13.04 1.63 4.45
N ARG A 40 14.06 1.50 5.32
CA ARG A 40 14.42 0.22 5.94
C ARG A 40 13.28 -0.35 6.76
N SER A 41 12.57 0.48 7.52
CA SER A 41 11.41 0.07 8.32
C SER A 41 10.30 -0.51 7.44
N ILE A 42 10.09 0.05 6.24
CA ILE A 42 9.14 -0.47 5.24
C ILE A 42 9.59 -1.85 4.76
N VAL A 43 10.84 -2.00 4.31
CA VAL A 43 11.37 -3.29 3.83
C VAL A 43 11.35 -4.35 4.93
N GLU A 44 11.76 -4.00 6.16
CA GLU A 44 11.69 -4.89 7.33
C GLU A 44 10.27 -5.40 7.55
N ARG A 45 9.25 -4.53 7.40
CA ARG A 45 7.85 -4.91 7.56
C ARG A 45 7.38 -5.84 6.45
N ILE A 46 7.79 -5.60 5.20
CA ILE A 46 7.47 -6.48 4.06
C ILE A 46 8.05 -7.88 4.31
N VAL A 47 9.34 -7.98 4.63
CA VAL A 47 10.01 -9.27 4.89
C VAL A 47 9.43 -9.98 6.10
N HIS A 48 9.10 -9.25 7.17
CA HIS A 48 8.44 -9.85 8.34
C HIS A 48 7.06 -10.46 7.99
N SER A 49 6.28 -9.78 7.14
CA SER A 49 4.94 -10.23 6.78
C SER A 49 4.94 -11.38 5.76
N THR A 50 5.98 -11.49 4.95
CA THR A 50 6.11 -12.51 3.89
C THR A 50 7.02 -13.68 4.28
N ALA A 51 7.85 -13.50 5.31
CA ALA A 51 8.97 -14.38 5.66
C ALA A 51 9.98 -14.58 4.51
N ASP A 52 10.09 -13.62 3.60
CA ASP A 52 10.91 -13.71 2.39
C ASP A 52 11.90 -12.53 2.28
N PRO A 53 13.20 -12.77 2.56
CA PRO A 53 14.24 -11.75 2.47
C PRO A 53 14.56 -11.26 1.06
N GLU A 54 14.06 -11.91 0.00
CA GLU A 54 14.26 -11.48 -1.39
C GLU A 54 13.48 -10.19 -1.69
N TYR A 55 12.44 -9.87 -0.90
CA TYR A 55 11.75 -8.59 -1.01
C TYR A 55 12.68 -7.39 -0.77
N ALA A 56 13.77 -7.55 0.00
CA ALA A 56 14.77 -6.50 0.15
C ALA A 56 15.49 -6.17 -1.17
N ASP A 57 15.61 -7.14 -2.09
CA ASP A 57 16.29 -6.95 -3.37
C ASP A 57 15.39 -6.32 -4.43
N ILE A 58 14.06 -6.52 -4.34
CA ILE A 58 13.10 -6.07 -5.35
C ILE A 58 12.27 -4.85 -4.95
N THR A 59 12.24 -4.50 -3.66
CA THR A 59 11.50 -3.30 -3.21
C THR A 59 12.18 -2.05 -3.76
N ARG A 60 11.40 -1.18 -4.39
CA ARG A 60 11.85 0.12 -4.93
C ARG A 60 10.93 1.22 -4.43
N MET A 61 11.52 2.35 -4.08
CA MET A 61 10.81 3.54 -3.62
C MET A 61 11.38 4.74 -4.36
N SER A 62 10.53 5.67 -4.81
CA SER A 62 11.01 6.97 -5.31
C SER A 62 11.55 7.78 -4.13
N ARG A 63 12.46 8.72 -4.40
CA ARG A 63 13.15 9.50 -3.36
C ARG A 63 12.20 10.25 -2.43
N ASP A 64 11.06 10.66 -2.95
CA ASP A 64 10.02 11.44 -2.28
C ASP A 64 8.86 10.58 -1.74
N PHE A 65 8.85 9.26 -2.00
CA PHE A 65 7.73 8.38 -1.67
C PHE A 65 7.39 8.41 -0.16
N VAL A 66 8.42 8.27 0.69
CA VAL A 66 8.22 8.25 2.14
C VAL A 66 7.73 9.61 2.65
N GLU A 67 8.35 10.70 2.21
CA GLU A 67 7.97 12.05 2.60
C GLU A 67 6.53 12.36 2.19
N LYS A 68 6.19 12.17 0.90
CA LYS A 68 4.86 12.45 0.35
C LYS A 68 3.78 11.53 0.94
N GLY A 69 4.13 10.27 1.17
CA GLY A 69 3.23 9.30 1.80
C GLY A 69 2.90 9.68 3.25
N LEU A 70 3.91 10.06 4.04
CA LEU A 70 3.70 10.50 5.43
C LEU A 70 2.95 11.83 5.52
N GLU A 71 3.26 12.78 4.62
CA GLU A 71 2.52 14.05 4.49
C GLU A 71 1.03 13.77 4.25
N ALA A 72 0.69 12.97 3.24
CA ALA A 72 -0.70 12.63 2.91
C ALA A 72 -1.43 11.89 4.04
N ILE A 73 -0.74 10.98 4.76
CA ILE A 73 -1.28 10.30 5.94
C ILE A 73 -1.55 11.30 7.08
N SER A 74 -0.65 12.26 7.29
CA SER A 74 -0.79 13.27 8.35
C SER A 74 -1.92 14.26 8.09
N GLU A 75 -2.21 14.53 6.81
CA GLU A 75 -3.35 15.33 6.36
C GLU A 75 -4.66 14.54 6.25
N GLU A 76 -4.65 13.26 6.65
CA GLU A 76 -5.81 12.36 6.61
C GLU A 76 -6.44 12.21 5.22
N LYS A 77 -5.63 12.30 4.15
CA LYS A 77 -6.07 12.11 2.75
C LYS A 77 -6.73 10.75 2.55
N ASP A 78 -7.55 10.60 1.51
CA ASP A 78 -8.18 9.31 1.25
C ASP A 78 -7.14 8.24 0.91
N ILE A 79 -7.35 7.02 1.39
CA ILE A 79 -6.65 5.83 0.91
C ILE A 79 -7.61 5.03 0.03
N LEU A 80 -7.27 4.83 -1.24
CA LEU A 80 -8.01 3.95 -2.14
C LEU A 80 -7.25 2.65 -2.36
N THR A 81 -7.92 1.52 -2.14
CA THR A 81 -7.37 0.18 -2.37
C THR A 81 -8.02 -0.50 -3.58
N ASP A 82 -7.25 -1.31 -4.30
CA ASP A 82 -7.72 -2.06 -5.46
C ASP A 82 -8.72 -3.16 -5.10
N ILE A 83 -8.53 -3.81 -3.95
CA ILE A 83 -9.41 -4.88 -3.46
C ILE A 83 -9.79 -4.72 -1.98
N SER A 84 -10.90 -5.37 -1.58
CA SER A 84 -11.42 -5.30 -0.21
C SER A 84 -10.47 -5.88 0.84
N MET A 85 -9.64 -6.88 0.48
CA MET A 85 -8.70 -7.49 1.41
C MET A 85 -7.63 -6.51 1.88
N VAL A 86 -7.08 -5.71 0.96
CA VAL A 86 -6.09 -4.66 1.27
C VAL A 86 -6.73 -3.63 2.20
N LYS A 87 -7.94 -3.15 1.88
CA LYS A 87 -8.71 -2.25 2.76
C LYS A 87 -8.90 -2.82 4.16
N ALA A 88 -9.28 -4.10 4.28
CA ALA A 88 -9.50 -4.74 5.58
C ALA A 88 -8.22 -4.84 6.44
N GLY A 89 -7.04 -4.86 5.82
CA GLY A 89 -5.75 -4.86 6.52
C GLY A 89 -5.37 -3.50 7.12
N ILE A 90 -5.96 -2.41 6.65
CA ILE A 90 -5.67 -1.04 7.12
C ILE A 90 -6.59 -0.74 8.31
N THR A 91 -6.10 -1.02 9.53
CA THR A 91 -6.89 -0.96 10.77
C THR A 91 -6.62 0.27 11.64
N LYS A 92 -5.54 1.00 11.36
CA LYS A 92 -5.09 2.15 12.16
C LYS A 92 -4.80 3.34 11.26
N TYR A 93 -5.88 3.93 10.78
CA TYR A 93 -5.87 5.17 10.01
C TYR A 93 -7.10 5.99 10.41
N SER A 94 -6.93 7.29 10.64
CA SER A 94 -8.02 8.20 11.04
C SER A 94 -8.82 8.70 9.84
N GLY A 95 -8.19 8.83 8.67
CA GLY A 95 -8.84 9.22 7.42
C GLY A 95 -9.68 8.12 6.77
N SER A 96 -10.17 8.38 5.55
CA SER A 96 -11.02 7.44 4.82
C SER A 96 -10.19 6.32 4.15
N VAL A 97 -10.67 5.08 4.25
CA VAL A 97 -10.15 3.95 3.44
C VAL A 97 -11.28 3.41 2.56
N LYS A 98 -11.13 3.57 1.24
CA LYS A 98 -12.13 3.26 0.22
C LYS A 98 -11.67 2.11 -0.66
N CYS A 99 -12.63 1.40 -1.24
CA CYS A 99 -12.39 0.35 -2.22
C CYS A 99 -13.64 0.25 -3.10
N CYS A 100 -13.49 0.52 -4.39
CA CYS A 100 -14.63 0.62 -5.33
C CYS A 100 -14.86 -0.65 -6.14
N ILE A 101 -14.16 -1.76 -5.85
CA ILE A 101 -14.26 -3.00 -6.63
C ILE A 101 -15.66 -3.63 -6.67
N ASN A 102 -16.48 -3.33 -5.65
CA ASN A 102 -17.87 -3.77 -5.55
C ASN A 102 -18.88 -2.65 -5.85
N ASP A 103 -18.43 -1.47 -6.28
CA ASP A 103 -19.33 -0.41 -6.74
C ASP A 103 -20.07 -0.88 -8.00
N GLU A 104 -21.39 -0.72 -8.03
CA GLU A 104 -22.23 -1.10 -9.17
C GLU A 104 -21.80 -0.36 -10.46
N ARG A 105 -21.32 0.88 -10.33
CA ARG A 105 -20.77 1.66 -11.43
C ARG A 105 -19.51 1.00 -11.98
N ALA A 106 -18.61 0.53 -11.11
CA ALA A 106 -17.38 -0.15 -11.53
C ALA A 106 -17.69 -1.49 -12.22
N ILE A 107 -18.66 -2.25 -11.69
CA ILE A 107 -19.11 -3.52 -12.29
C ILE A 107 -19.72 -3.29 -13.68
N LYS A 108 -20.56 -2.25 -13.82
CA LYS A 108 -21.16 -1.89 -15.10
C LYS A 108 -20.11 -1.42 -16.10
N LEU A 109 -19.20 -0.53 -15.68
CA LEU A 109 -18.14 0.04 -16.50
C LEU A 109 -17.18 -1.05 -17.00
N ALA A 110 -16.78 -1.99 -16.13
CA ALA A 110 -15.94 -3.13 -16.50
C ALA A 110 -16.55 -3.96 -17.63
N LYS A 111 -17.86 -4.22 -17.57
CA LYS A 111 -18.57 -4.94 -18.65
C LYS A 111 -18.69 -4.12 -19.92
N GLN A 112 -18.95 -2.82 -19.81
CA GLN A 112 -19.16 -1.93 -20.96
C GLN A 112 -17.87 -1.67 -21.74
N GLN A 113 -16.75 -1.52 -21.04
CA GLN A 113 -15.45 -1.25 -21.65
C GLN A 113 -14.60 -2.52 -21.86
N GLU A 114 -15.11 -3.70 -21.48
CA GLU A 114 -14.38 -4.98 -21.54
C GLU A 114 -13.04 -4.96 -20.76
N ILE A 115 -13.00 -4.26 -19.63
CA ILE A 115 -11.84 -4.19 -18.72
C ILE A 115 -12.10 -4.93 -17.41
N THR A 116 -11.07 -5.08 -16.57
CA THR A 116 -11.23 -5.70 -15.25
C THR A 116 -12.02 -4.79 -14.31
N ARG A 117 -12.70 -5.41 -13.33
CA ARG A 117 -13.39 -4.66 -12.26
C ARG A 117 -12.45 -3.77 -11.45
N ALA A 118 -11.20 -4.20 -11.26
CA ALA A 118 -10.21 -3.45 -10.50
C ALA A 118 -9.79 -2.18 -11.27
N ALA A 119 -9.55 -2.27 -12.59
CA ALA A 119 -9.29 -1.10 -13.42
C ALA A 119 -10.51 -0.14 -13.44
N ALA A 120 -11.71 -0.66 -13.67
CA ALA A 120 -12.93 0.15 -13.65
C ALA A 120 -13.19 0.83 -12.29
N ALA A 121 -12.80 0.20 -11.18
CA ALA A 121 -12.92 0.78 -9.85
C ALA A 121 -12.01 1.99 -9.65
N ILE A 122 -10.81 2.00 -10.25
CA ILE A 122 -9.93 3.17 -10.27
C ILE A 122 -10.57 4.30 -11.09
N GLU A 123 -11.14 4.00 -12.26
CA GLU A 123 -11.85 5.01 -13.07
C GLU A 123 -13.01 5.65 -12.31
N VAL A 124 -13.82 4.84 -11.61
CA VAL A 124 -14.91 5.35 -10.77
C VAL A 124 -14.38 6.28 -9.67
N ALA A 125 -13.29 5.91 -8.99
CA ALA A 125 -12.71 6.76 -7.97
C ALA A 125 -12.14 8.08 -8.53
N ALA A 126 -11.52 8.04 -9.72
CA ALA A 126 -11.06 9.25 -10.39
C ALA A 126 -12.22 10.18 -10.76
N LEU A 127 -13.33 9.63 -11.28
CA LEU A 127 -14.55 10.39 -11.56
C LEU A 127 -15.19 11.01 -10.31
N ASP A 128 -15.04 10.37 -9.16
CA ASP A 128 -15.49 10.89 -7.86
C ASP A 128 -14.52 11.94 -7.27
N GLY A 129 -13.47 12.33 -8.01
CA GLY A 129 -12.51 13.36 -7.59
C GLY A 129 -11.57 12.90 -6.49
N PHE A 130 -11.15 11.62 -6.52
CA PHE A 130 -10.19 11.08 -5.56
C PHE A 130 -8.92 11.95 -5.47
N ASP A 131 -8.50 12.23 -4.24
CA ASP A 131 -7.24 12.90 -3.89
C ASP A 131 -6.62 12.21 -2.66
N GLY A 132 -5.52 11.48 -2.85
CA GLY A 132 -4.85 10.81 -1.75
C GLY A 132 -3.89 9.69 -2.16
N LEU A 133 -3.80 8.65 -1.33
CA LEU A 133 -2.88 7.52 -1.52
C LEU A 133 -3.57 6.33 -2.19
N LEU A 134 -2.90 5.72 -3.17
CA LEU A 134 -3.34 4.48 -3.79
C LEU A 134 -2.57 3.29 -3.24
N VAL A 135 -3.28 2.22 -2.88
CA VAL A 135 -2.68 0.96 -2.43
C VAL A 135 -3.18 -0.17 -3.33
N ILE A 136 -2.34 -0.54 -4.28
CA ILE A 136 -2.61 -1.61 -5.25
C ILE A 136 -1.84 -2.85 -4.84
N GLY A 137 -2.53 -3.77 -4.16
CA GLY A 137 -1.91 -4.97 -3.56
C GLY A 137 -2.18 -6.27 -4.30
N ASN A 138 -3.04 -6.27 -5.33
CA ASN A 138 -3.45 -7.51 -6.00
C ASN A 138 -3.52 -7.37 -7.53
N ALA A 139 -4.21 -6.38 -8.07
CA ALA A 139 -4.55 -6.35 -9.50
C ALA A 139 -3.57 -5.51 -10.33
N PRO A 140 -2.74 -6.11 -11.22
CA PRO A 140 -1.84 -5.34 -12.09
C PRO A 140 -2.58 -4.35 -13.00
N THR A 141 -3.77 -4.73 -13.45
CA THR A 141 -4.63 -3.88 -14.29
C THR A 141 -5.13 -2.63 -13.57
N ALA A 142 -5.27 -2.65 -12.24
CA ALA A 142 -5.59 -1.43 -11.49
C ALA A 142 -4.40 -0.47 -11.47
N LEU A 143 -3.18 -0.97 -11.26
CA LEU A 143 -1.98 -0.14 -11.30
C LEU A 143 -1.77 0.47 -12.68
N TRP A 144 -1.97 -0.31 -13.75
CA TRP A 144 -1.87 0.20 -15.12
C TRP A 144 -2.87 1.34 -15.36
N LYS A 145 -4.12 1.17 -14.90
CA LYS A 145 -5.15 2.21 -15.02
C LYS A 145 -4.80 3.48 -14.24
N VAL A 146 -4.20 3.36 -13.05
CA VAL A 146 -3.69 4.51 -12.29
C VAL A 146 -2.67 5.28 -13.13
N MET A 147 -1.70 4.58 -13.72
CA MET A 147 -0.67 5.22 -14.55
C MET A 147 -1.29 5.97 -15.73
N GLU A 148 -2.23 5.35 -16.45
CA GLU A 148 -2.95 5.98 -17.56
C GLU A 148 -3.66 7.28 -17.15
N LEU A 149 -4.38 7.25 -16.01
CA LEU A 149 -5.16 8.40 -15.55
C LEU A 149 -4.28 9.55 -15.03
N VAL A 150 -3.16 9.22 -14.39
CA VAL A 150 -2.17 10.21 -13.93
C VAL A 150 -1.47 10.85 -15.12
N GLU A 151 -1.03 10.06 -16.11
CA GLU A 151 -0.41 10.57 -17.33
C GLU A 151 -1.38 11.46 -18.14
N ALA A 152 -2.68 11.12 -18.13
CA ALA A 152 -3.73 11.93 -18.76
C ALA A 152 -4.15 13.16 -17.93
N GLY A 153 -3.59 13.38 -16.73
CA GLY A 153 -3.96 14.49 -15.84
C GLY A 153 -5.39 14.40 -15.29
N SER A 154 -6.00 13.22 -15.35
CA SER A 154 -7.39 12.96 -14.93
C SER A 154 -7.49 12.40 -13.51
N MET A 155 -6.36 12.19 -12.84
CA MET A 155 -6.28 11.74 -11.46
C MET A 155 -5.01 12.33 -10.82
N ASP A 156 -5.16 13.00 -9.68
CA ASP A 156 -4.02 13.46 -8.86
C ASP A 156 -3.82 12.48 -7.70
N VAL A 157 -2.56 12.09 -7.46
CA VAL A 157 -2.22 11.05 -6.47
C VAL A 157 -1.03 11.54 -5.64
N LYS A 158 -1.13 11.41 -4.32
CA LYS A 158 -0.05 11.85 -3.41
C LYS A 158 1.06 10.81 -3.31
N ALA A 159 0.70 9.54 -3.34
CA ALA A 159 1.63 8.42 -3.38
C ALA A 159 0.92 7.17 -3.91
N VAL A 160 1.68 6.25 -4.51
CA VAL A 160 1.18 4.96 -4.99
C VAL A 160 2.02 3.83 -4.40
N ILE A 161 1.36 2.91 -3.71
CA ILE A 161 1.91 1.63 -3.29
C ILE A 161 1.50 0.61 -4.36
N GLY A 162 2.38 0.40 -5.35
CA GLY A 162 2.14 -0.52 -6.46
C GLY A 162 2.86 -1.84 -6.26
N VAL A 163 2.22 -2.78 -5.55
CA VAL A 163 2.76 -4.13 -5.30
C VAL A 163 1.77 -5.25 -5.71
N PRO A 164 1.10 -5.17 -6.88
CA PRO A 164 0.21 -6.23 -7.31
C PRO A 164 0.99 -7.51 -7.59
N VAL A 165 0.39 -8.66 -7.27
CA VAL A 165 0.94 -9.98 -7.58
C VAL A 165 0.24 -10.54 -8.82
N GLY A 166 1.01 -11.04 -9.80
CA GLY A 166 0.46 -11.66 -11.01
C GLY A 166 1.37 -11.53 -12.22
#